data_AF-A0A6I9PZJ3-F1
#
_entry.id   AF-A0A6I9PZJ3-F1
#
_cell.length_a   1.000
_cell.length_b   1.000
_cell.length_c   1.000
_cell.angle_alpha   90.00
_cell.angle_beta   90.00
_cell.angle_gamma   90.00
#
_symmetry.space_group_name_H-M   'P 1'
#
loop_
_entity.id
_entity.type
_entity.pdbx_description
1 polymer ?
#
loop_
_entity_poly.entity_id
_entity_poly.type
_entity_poly.pdbx_seq_one_letter_code
_entity_poly.pdbx_strand_id
1 'polypeptide(L)'
;MDASQLFFPLLFYGFLPKVFSVQMCDVVNEIELEKERCEDSSFGNVTSGCQGMWDIIACWPSASVGEVVTITCPTYFSYFSDEHKG
;
A
#
# COMPACT_ATOMS: atom_id res chain seq x y z
N MET A 1 -37.61 -25.73 -18.60
CA MET A 1 -36.33 -25.15 -18.18
C MET A 1 -36.64 -23.85 -17.46
N ASP A 2 -36.30 -23.78 -16.17
CA ASP A 2 -36.73 -22.72 -15.28
C ASP A 2 -35.89 -21.44 -15.49
N ALA A 3 -36.54 -20.31 -15.76
CA ALA A 3 -35.90 -19.01 -15.96
C ALA A 3 -35.12 -18.55 -14.71
N SER A 4 -35.38 -19.16 -13.54
CA SER A 4 -34.63 -18.94 -12.30
C SER A 4 -33.20 -19.50 -12.32
N GLN A 5 -32.81 -20.33 -13.29
CA GLN A 5 -31.44 -20.85 -13.42
C GLN A 5 -30.47 -19.85 -14.09
N LEU A 6 -30.97 -18.81 -14.76
CA LEU A 6 -30.15 -17.79 -15.43
C LEU A 6 -29.81 -16.58 -14.54
N PHE A 7 -30.41 -16.48 -13.34
CA PHE A 7 -30.10 -15.39 -12.39
C PHE A 7 -28.88 -15.68 -11.51
N PHE A 8 -28.49 -16.95 -11.35
CA PHE A 8 -27.34 -17.35 -10.55
C PHE A 8 -25.97 -16.88 -11.08
N PRO A 9 -25.67 -16.89 -12.40
CA PRO A 9 -24.37 -16.41 -12.88
C PRO A 9 -24.22 -14.88 -12.76
N LEU A 10 -25.30 -14.11 -12.95
CA LEU A 10 -25.26 -12.64 -12.88
C LEU A 10 -24.97 -12.12 -11.46
N LEU A 11 -25.46 -12.80 -10.43
CA LEU A 11 -25.13 -12.51 -9.04
C LEU A 11 -23.68 -12.89 -8.69
N PHE A 12 -23.14 -13.97 -9.29
CA PHE A 12 -21.75 -14.38 -9.09
C PHE A 12 -20.73 -13.44 -9.76
N TYR A 13 -21.05 -12.85 -10.93
CA TYR A 13 -20.17 -11.87 -11.59
C TYR A 13 -20.04 -10.54 -10.84
N GLY A 14 -21.02 -10.18 -10.00
CA GLY A 14 -20.97 -8.98 -9.15
C GLY A 14 -20.14 -9.14 -7.85
N PHE A 15 -19.72 -10.37 -7.53
CA PHE A 15 -18.97 -10.74 -6.33
C PHE A 15 -17.51 -11.11 -6.63
N LEU A 16 -17.00 -10.83 -7.84
CA LEU A 16 -15.56 -10.90 -8.07
C LEU A 16 -14.89 -9.91 -7.12
N PRO A 17 -14.07 -10.37 -6.16
CA PRO A 17 -13.37 -9.47 -5.27
C PRO A 17 -12.55 -8.52 -6.13
N LYS A 18 -12.54 -7.23 -5.77
CA LYS A 18 -11.79 -6.15 -6.47
C LYS A 18 -10.31 -6.47 -6.71
N VAL A 19 -9.80 -7.53 -6.08
CA VAL A 19 -8.50 -8.18 -6.32
C VAL A 19 -8.27 -8.50 -7.82
N PHE A 20 -9.31 -8.67 -8.63
CA PHE A 20 -9.16 -9.10 -10.03
C PHE A 20 -8.67 -8.03 -11.04
N SER A 21 -8.55 -6.75 -10.68
CA SER A 21 -8.12 -5.71 -11.66
C SER A 21 -6.82 -5.00 -11.35
N VAL A 22 -6.26 -5.09 -10.15
CA VAL A 22 -4.96 -4.46 -9.86
C VAL A 22 -3.89 -5.36 -10.48
N GLN A 23 -3.19 -4.85 -11.50
CA GLN A 23 -2.06 -5.59 -12.03
C GLN A 23 -0.94 -5.53 -10.97
N MET A 24 -0.37 -6.68 -10.61
CA MET A 24 0.77 -6.74 -9.68
C MET A 24 1.90 -5.76 -10.09
N CYS A 25 2.05 -5.52 -11.39
CA CYS A 25 3.00 -4.55 -11.93
C CYS A 25 2.75 -3.11 -11.44
N ASP A 26 1.50 -2.69 -11.27
CA ASP A 26 1.16 -1.34 -10.80
C ASP A 26 1.62 -1.15 -9.36
N VAL A 27 1.38 -2.17 -8.51
CA VAL A 27 1.82 -2.20 -7.12
C VAL A 27 3.34 -2.15 -7.02
N VAL A 28 4.03 -3.00 -7.79
CA VAL A 28 5.50 -3.04 -7.80
C VAL A 28 6.08 -1.69 -8.27
N ASN A 29 5.47 -1.08 -9.29
CA ASN A 29 5.91 0.22 -9.80
C ASN A 29 5.71 1.33 -8.75
N GLU A 30 4.59 1.34 -8.02
CA GLU A 30 4.37 2.29 -6.94
C GLU A 30 5.39 2.12 -5.79
N ILE A 31 5.75 0.88 -5.44
CA ILE A 31 6.76 0.60 -4.42
C ILE A 31 8.14 1.14 -4.85
N GLU A 32 8.56 0.89 -6.09
CA GLU A 32 9.84 1.39 -6.58
C GLU A 32 9.88 2.92 -6.63
N LEU A 33 8.79 3.56 -7.07
CA LEU A 33 8.69 5.03 -7.07
C LEU A 33 8.79 5.62 -5.65
N GLU A 34 8.14 5.00 -4.67
CA GLU A 34 8.22 5.41 -3.27
C GLU A 34 9.62 5.21 -2.68
N LYS A 35 10.32 4.13 -3.08
CA LYS A 35 11.72 3.91 -2.72
C LYS A 35 12.63 4.99 -3.29
N GLU A 36 12.53 5.30 -4.58
CA GLU A 36 13.30 6.38 -5.23
C GLU A 36 13.08 7.71 -4.48
N ARG A 37 11.82 8.03 -4.17
CA ARG A 37 11.48 9.24 -3.39
C ARG A 37 12.09 9.24 -1.99
N CYS A 38 12.18 8.08 -1.34
CA CYS A 38 12.79 7.94 -0.02
C CYS A 38 14.31 8.13 -0.09
N GLU A 39 14.96 7.59 -1.11
CA GLU A 39 16.40 7.74 -1.33
C GLU A 39 16.78 9.19 -1.66
N ASP A 40 15.94 9.90 -2.41
CA ASP A 40 16.09 11.33 -2.69
C ASP A 40 15.74 12.23 -1.48
N SER A 41 15.11 11.67 -0.45
CA SER A 41 14.65 12.47 0.68
C SER A 41 15.82 12.92 1.55
N SER A 42 15.86 14.22 1.85
CA SER A 42 16.81 14.77 2.82
C SER A 42 16.29 14.51 4.22
N PHE A 43 16.74 13.41 4.82
CA PHE A 43 16.57 13.22 6.25
C PHE A 43 17.45 14.24 6.97
N GLY A 44 16.86 15.08 7.82
CA GLY A 44 17.59 16.12 8.55
C GLY A 44 18.83 15.57 9.25
N ASN A 45 19.87 16.39 9.41
CA ASN A 45 21.13 15.99 10.03
C ASN A 45 20.91 15.54 11.48
N VAL A 46 20.71 14.24 11.68
CA VAL A 46 20.60 13.63 12.99
C VAL A 46 22.00 13.23 13.45
N THR A 47 22.52 13.97 14.42
CA THR A 47 23.83 13.72 15.04
C THR A 47 23.80 12.56 16.04
N SER A 48 22.61 12.18 16.51
CA SER A 48 22.38 11.05 17.41
C SER A 48 20.95 10.52 17.27
N GLY A 49 20.77 9.21 17.07
CA GLY A 49 19.46 8.60 16.88
C GLY A 49 19.45 7.59 15.73
N CYS A 50 18.25 7.25 15.26
CA CYS A 50 18.04 6.44 14.07
C CYS A 50 18.00 7.36 12.84
N GLN A 51 18.79 7.04 11.82
CA GLN A 51 18.73 7.73 10.53
C GLN A 51 17.50 7.25 9.76
N GLY A 52 16.87 8.17 9.00
CA GLY A 52 15.81 7.82 8.08
C GLY A 52 16.28 6.82 7.02
N MET A 53 15.39 5.91 6.64
CA MET A 53 15.74 4.77 5.81
C MET A 53 14.53 4.19 5.08
N TRP A 54 14.82 3.48 4.00
CA TRP A 54 13.88 2.59 3.34
C TRP A 54 13.95 1.19 3.97
N ASP A 55 12.81 0.61 4.36
CA ASP A 55 12.75 -0.70 5.03
C ASP A 55 12.16 -1.83 4.18
N ILE A 56 12.37 -1.79 2.86
CA ILE A 56 11.84 -2.72 1.82
C ILE A 56 10.47 -2.30 1.30
N ILE A 57 9.63 -1.68 2.12
CA ILE A 57 8.28 -1.33 1.72
C ILE A 57 7.94 0.12 2.08
N ALA A 58 8.43 0.66 3.19
CA ALA A 58 8.08 1.99 3.65
C ALA A 58 9.30 2.88 3.87
N CYS A 59 9.07 4.19 3.77
CA CYS A 59 10.06 5.20 4.08
C CYS A 59 9.91 5.65 5.54
N TRP A 60 10.91 5.39 6.36
CA TRP A 60 10.95 5.82 7.75
C TRP A 60 11.73 7.12 7.88
N PRO A 61 11.18 8.14 8.58
CA PRO A 61 11.92 9.34 8.90
C PRO A 61 12.99 9.06 9.97
N SER A 62 13.96 9.96 10.11
CA SER A 62 14.86 9.92 11.26
C SER A 62 14.10 10.04 12.57
N ALA A 63 14.62 9.41 13.62
CA ALA A 63 14.01 9.41 14.95
C ALA A 63 15.07 9.53 16.05
N SER A 64 14.71 10.21 17.13
CA SER A 64 15.54 10.29 18.34
C SER A 64 15.46 9.00 19.15
N VAL A 65 16.45 8.74 20.00
CA VAL A 65 16.41 7.55 20.88
C VAL A 65 15.23 7.66 21.85
N GLY A 66 14.35 6.67 21.83
CA GLY A 66 13.12 6.63 22.64
C GLY A 66 11.92 7.36 22.02
N GLU A 67 12.09 7.97 20.84
CA GLU A 67 10.99 8.53 20.06
C GLU A 67 10.20 7.41 19.36
N VAL A 68 8.88 7.56 19.34
CA VAL A 68 8.00 6.70 18.55
C VAL A 68 7.56 7.49 17.33
N VAL A 69 7.96 7.02 16.15
CA VAL A 69 7.53 7.58 14.87
C VAL A 69 6.43 6.73 14.27
N THR A 70 5.45 7.39 13.69
CA THR A 70 4.35 6.75 12.94
C THR A 70 4.32 7.32 11.54
N ILE A 71 4.25 6.45 10.55
CA ILE A 71 4.05 6.81 9.16
C ILE A 71 2.64 6.43 8.73
N THR A 72 2.11 7.12 7.73
CA THR A 72 0.85 6.73 7.10
C THR A 72 1.04 5.39 6.39
N CYS A 73 0.01 4.53 6.41
CA CYS A 73 0.01 3.31 5.60
C CYS A 73 0.25 3.65 4.12
N PRO A 74 1.26 3.05 3.48
CA PRO A 74 1.50 3.28 2.06
C PRO A 74 0.29 2.95 1.19
N THR A 75 0.07 3.77 0.15
CA THR A 75 -1.16 3.74 -0.66
C THR A 75 -1.42 2.39 -1.32
N TYR A 76 -0.38 1.68 -1.73
CA TYR A 76 -0.51 0.38 -2.40
C TYR A 76 -1.02 -0.75 -1.47
N PHE A 77 -1.10 -0.53 -0.15
CA PHE A 77 -1.84 -1.46 0.72
C PHE A 77 -3.37 -1.35 0.54
N SER A 78 -3.87 -0.24 0.00
CA SER A 78 -5.30 -0.05 -0.27
C SER A 78 -5.85 -1.03 -1.30
N TYR A 79 -4.99 -1.63 -2.12
CA TYR A 79 -5.36 -2.70 -3.06
C TYR A 79 -5.71 -4.02 -2.36
N PHE A 80 -5.29 -4.19 -1.10
CA PHE A 80 -5.45 -5.42 -0.33
C PHE A 80 -6.32 -5.24 0.91
N SER A 81 -6.79 -4.02 1.20
CA SER A 81 -7.69 -3.73 2.31
C SER A 81 -9.14 -3.71 1.85
N ASP A 82 -10.03 -4.36 2.62
CA ASP A 82 -11.49 -4.22 2.46
C ASP A 82 -11.99 -2.81 2.86
N GLU A 83 -11.12 -2.01 3.48
CA GLU A 83 -11.41 -0.69 3.99
C GLU A 83 -11.44 0.35 2.85
N HIS A 84 -12.60 0.99 2.66
CA HIS A 84 -12.72 2.16 1.81
C HIS A 84 -11.87 3.29 2.38
N LYS A 85 -11.09 3.97 1.53
CA LYS A 85 -10.47 5.27 1.86
C LYS A 85 -11.50 6.15 2.56
N GLY A 86 -11.30 6.39 3.85
CA GLY A 86 -12.01 7.40 4.62
C GLY A 86 -11.59 8.80 4.21
#